data_AF-A0A3D6EI23-F1
#
_entry.id   AF-A0A3D6EI23-F1
#
_cell.length_a   1.000
_cell.length_b   1.000
_cell.length_c   1.000
_cell.angle_alpha   90.00
_cell.angle_beta   90.00
_cell.angle_gamma   90.00
#
_symmetry.space_group_name_H-M   'P 1'
#
loop_
_entity.id
_entity.type
_entity.pdbx_description
1 polymer ?
#
loop_
_entity_poly.entity_id
_entity_poly.type
_entity_poly.pdbx_seq_one_letter_code
_entity_poly.pdbx_strand_id
1 'polypeptide(L)'
;MEPLDEFLPYAQSCLKHPAERARLEFLLTLWVAKWRGKHRILDPSRSHHGAFLHFNQLMNGKWVQAFTFVATRREGVCLRGPDPDRSRKSHKFRHNPLDAAPLDALFEAWSLHPEARPAGHAVEFFLEETPDDVWAACLAEALAQLGA
;
A
#
# COMPACT_ATOMS: atom_id res chain seq x y z
N MET A 1 10.51 -13.28 -4.36
CA MET A 1 11.03 -13.13 -2.99
C MET A 1 11.85 -11.85 -2.89
N GLU A 2 12.61 -11.47 -3.92
CA GLU A 2 13.45 -10.26 -3.94
C GLU A 2 12.82 -8.95 -3.38
N PRO A 3 11.56 -8.57 -3.67
CA PRO A 3 11.04 -7.28 -3.18
C PRO A 3 10.90 -7.18 -1.65
N LEU A 4 10.60 -8.30 -0.98
CA LEU A 4 10.50 -8.32 0.47
C LEU A 4 11.88 -8.33 1.13
N ASP A 5 12.87 -8.94 0.50
CA ASP A 5 14.23 -9.02 1.01
C ASP A 5 14.87 -7.62 1.11
N GLU A 6 14.44 -6.67 0.27
CA GLU A 6 14.90 -5.27 0.32
C GLU A 6 14.15 -4.43 1.36
N PHE A 7 12.84 -4.62 1.52
CA PHE A 7 12.00 -3.79 2.39
C PHE A 7 11.93 -4.28 3.84
N LEU A 8 11.72 -5.59 4.02
CA LEU A 8 11.38 -6.20 5.32
C LEU A 8 12.45 -5.96 6.40
N PRO A 9 13.78 -6.09 6.13
CA PRO A 9 14.78 -5.88 7.16
C PRO A 9 14.76 -4.46 7.73
N TYR A 10 14.56 -3.46 6.86
CA TYR A 10 14.43 -2.07 7.32
C TYR A 10 13.14 -1.88 8.10
N ALA A 11 12.01 -2.37 7.59
CA ALA A 11 10.72 -2.21 8.23
C ALA A 11 10.68 -2.84 9.64
N GLN A 12 11.23 -4.05 9.80
CA GLN A 12 11.36 -4.69 11.11
C GLN A 12 12.28 -3.91 12.07
N SER A 13 13.30 -3.20 11.55
CA SER A 13 14.17 -2.33 12.35
C SER A 13 13.47 -1.07 12.88
N CYS A 14 12.33 -0.69 12.29
CA CYS A 14 11.48 0.39 12.76
C CYS A 14 10.52 -0.04 13.88
N LEU A 15 10.37 -1.36 14.11
CA LEU A 15 9.47 -1.92 15.11
C LEU A 15 10.25 -2.35 16.37
N LYS A 16 9.69 -2.05 17.54
CA LYS A 16 10.33 -2.34 18.82
C LYS A 16 10.08 -3.78 19.26
N HIS A 17 8.86 -4.28 19.09
CA HIS A 17 8.46 -5.55 19.68
C HIS A 17 8.65 -6.72 18.70
N PRO A 18 9.22 -7.86 19.15
CA PRO A 18 9.37 -9.04 18.29
C PRO A 18 8.06 -9.55 17.72
N ALA A 19 6.95 -9.43 18.47
CA ALA A 19 5.62 -9.82 18.03
C ALA A 19 5.16 -9.00 16.82
N GLU A 20 5.40 -7.69 16.82
CA GLU A 20 5.07 -6.80 15.68
C GLU A 20 5.90 -7.13 14.45
N ARG A 21 7.18 -7.48 14.62
CA ARG A 21 8.06 -7.87 13.52
C ARG A 21 7.59 -9.15 12.83
N ALA A 22 7.20 -10.15 13.63
CA ALA A 22 6.65 -11.41 13.11
C ALA A 22 5.28 -11.20 12.45
N ARG A 23 4.45 -10.35 13.05
CA ARG A 23 3.15 -9.97 12.49
C ARG A 23 3.29 -9.25 11.15
N LEU A 24 4.20 -8.27 11.07
CA LEU A 24 4.51 -7.57 9.82
C LEU A 24 4.96 -8.53 8.73
N GLU A 25 5.88 -9.45 9.06
CA GLU A 25 6.38 -10.44 8.12
C GLU A 25 5.24 -11.31 7.58
N PHE A 26 4.40 -11.85 8.46
CA PHE A 26 3.23 -12.64 8.05
C PHE A 26 2.29 -11.85 7.12
N LEU A 27 1.94 -10.61 7.50
CA LEU A 27 1.08 -9.74 6.69
C LEU A 27 1.70 -9.49 5.31
N LEU A 28 2.96 -9.07 5.24
CA LEU A 28 3.63 -8.77 3.98
C LEU A 28 3.79 -10.01 3.10
N THR A 29 4.12 -11.17 3.67
CA THR A 29 4.18 -12.42 2.92
C THR A 29 2.83 -12.76 2.29
N LEU A 30 1.73 -12.61 3.04
CA LEU A 30 0.37 -12.84 2.54
C LEU A 30 0.02 -11.85 1.42
N TRP A 31 0.23 -10.56 1.65
CA TRP A 31 -0.10 -9.51 0.69
C TRP A 31 0.69 -9.67 -0.61
N VAL A 32 2.01 -9.92 -0.53
CA VAL A 32 2.86 -10.18 -1.71
C VAL A 32 2.48 -11.48 -2.43
N ALA A 33 2.05 -12.53 -1.71
CA ALA A 33 1.57 -13.75 -2.33
C ALA A 33 0.27 -13.53 -3.12
N LYS A 34 -0.63 -12.69 -2.59
CA LYS A 34 -1.92 -12.36 -3.25
C LYS A 34 -1.78 -11.30 -4.34
N TRP A 35 -0.81 -10.40 -4.22
CA TRP A 35 -0.54 -9.34 -5.19
C TRP A 35 0.36 -9.82 -6.33
N ARG A 36 -0.15 -10.77 -7.12
CA ARG A 36 0.54 -11.35 -8.29
C ARG A 36 -0.33 -11.23 -9.53
N GLY A 37 0.32 -11.18 -10.69
CA GLY A 37 -0.34 -11.14 -12.00
C GLY A 37 0.44 -10.31 -13.01
N LYS A 38 0.10 -10.46 -14.30
CA LYS A 38 0.75 -9.70 -15.39
C LYS A 38 0.59 -8.18 -15.29
N HIS A 39 -0.40 -7.73 -14.53
CA HIS A 39 -0.74 -6.32 -14.35
C HIS A 39 -0.34 -5.79 -12.96
N ARG A 40 0.50 -6.53 -12.22
CA ARG A 40 0.89 -6.18 -10.85
C ARG A 40 2.39 -6.22 -10.70
N ILE A 41 2.95 -5.17 -10.09
CA ILE A 41 4.37 -5.05 -9.78
C ILE A 41 4.52 -4.63 -8.33
N LEU A 42 5.50 -5.24 -7.66
CA LEU A 42 6.00 -4.78 -6.37
C LEU A 42 7.31 -4.06 -6.63
N ASP A 43 7.43 -2.85 -6.11
CA ASP A 43 8.61 -2.01 -6.29
C ASP A 43 9.08 -1.51 -4.92
N PRO A 44 10.15 -2.09 -4.35
CA PRO A 44 10.75 -1.59 -3.12
C PRO A 44 11.59 -0.34 -3.43
N SER A 45 11.51 0.67 -2.57
CA SER A 45 12.38 1.83 -2.65
C SER A 45 12.79 2.31 -1.26
N ARG A 46 13.92 3.03 -1.19
CA ARG A 46 14.44 3.57 0.06
C ARG A 46 14.99 4.97 -0.15
N SER A 47 14.75 5.83 0.82
CA SER A 47 15.31 7.17 0.87
C SER A 47 15.69 7.56 2.31
N HIS A 48 16.16 8.80 2.49
CA HIS A 48 16.37 9.37 3.81
C HIS A 48 15.08 9.46 4.65
N HIS A 49 13.91 9.42 4.01
CA HIS A 49 12.61 9.53 4.67
C HIS A 49 12.05 8.18 5.15
N GLY A 50 12.63 7.06 4.73
CA GLY A 50 12.13 5.73 5.09
C GLY A 50 12.34 4.70 3.98
N ALA A 51 11.75 3.52 4.17
CA ALA A 51 11.59 2.51 3.14
C ALA A 51 10.13 2.41 2.72
N PHE A 52 9.93 2.02 1.47
CA PHE A 52 8.62 1.95 0.83
C PHE A 52 8.52 0.65 0.06
N LEU A 53 7.39 -0.04 0.15
CA LEU A 53 7.03 -1.16 -0.71
C LEU A 53 5.79 -0.76 -1.49
N HIS A 54 5.99 -0.39 -2.75
CA HIS A 54 4.92 0.08 -3.63
C HIS A 54 4.20 -1.10 -4.25
N PHE A 55 2.87 -1.09 -4.14
CA PHE A 55 1.99 -2.02 -4.83
C PHE A 55 1.45 -1.30 -6.06
N ASN A 56 2.04 -1.61 -7.21
CA ASN A 56 1.70 -0.99 -8.48
C ASN A 56 0.74 -1.89 -9.28
N GLN A 57 -0.19 -1.25 -10.00
CA GLN A 57 -1.15 -1.90 -10.88
C GLN A 57 -1.10 -1.25 -12.27
N LEU A 58 -1.20 -2.07 -13.32
CA LEU A 58 -1.41 -1.58 -14.68
C LEU A 58 -2.90 -1.32 -14.86
N MET A 59 -3.27 -0.07 -15.10
CA MET A 59 -4.65 0.38 -15.34
C MET A 59 -4.70 1.16 -16.66
N ASN A 60 -5.53 0.70 -17.61
CA ASN A 60 -5.68 1.31 -18.94
C ASN A 60 -4.33 1.63 -19.62
N GLY A 61 -3.39 0.67 -19.57
CA GLY A 61 -2.07 0.78 -20.16
C GLY A 61 -1.06 1.64 -19.39
N LYS A 62 -1.39 2.08 -18.16
CA LYS A 62 -0.53 2.93 -17.33
C LYS A 62 -0.22 2.25 -16.01
N TRP A 63 1.05 2.24 -15.62
CA TRP A 63 1.44 1.81 -14.29
C TRP A 63 1.12 2.91 -13.28
N VAL A 64 0.37 2.54 -12.26
CA VAL A 64 -0.03 3.44 -11.18
C VAL A 64 0.29 2.81 -9.83
N GLN A 65 0.66 3.66 -8.87
CA GLN A 65 0.83 3.26 -7.48
C GLN A 65 -0.56 3.13 -6.86
N ALA A 66 -0.99 1.90 -6.58
CA ALA A 66 -2.28 1.63 -5.96
C ALA A 66 -2.25 1.95 -4.46
N PHE A 67 -1.25 1.44 -3.75
CA PHE A 67 -1.02 1.71 -2.32
C PHE A 67 0.43 1.38 -1.98
N THR A 68 0.86 1.67 -0.76
CA THR A 68 2.27 1.52 -0.35
C THR A 68 2.39 1.21 1.13
N PHE A 69 3.16 0.18 1.48
CA PHE A 69 3.64 0.03 2.85
C PHE A 69 4.82 0.97 3.06
N VAL A 70 4.76 1.77 4.11
CA VAL A 70 5.76 2.76 4.48
C VAL A 70 6.36 2.35 5.83
N ALA A 71 7.68 2.39 5.93
CA ALA A 71 8.39 2.19 7.18
C ALA A 71 9.28 3.39 7.48
N THR A 72 9.11 3.98 8.66
CA THR A 72 9.95 5.08 9.14
C THR A 72 10.34 4.85 10.60
N ARG A 73 11.49 5.38 11.02
CA ARG A 73 11.95 5.28 12.41
C ARG A 73 11.07 6.02 13.41
N ARG A 74 10.34 7.04 12.95
CA ARG A 74 9.51 7.90 13.80
C ARG A 74 8.11 7.33 14.01
N GLU A 75 7.52 6.81 12.95
CA GLU A 75 6.10 6.43 12.91
C GLU A 75 5.88 4.91 12.86
N GLY A 76 6.96 4.13 12.76
CA GLY A 76 6.86 2.68 12.65
C GLY A 76 6.49 2.27 11.22
N VAL A 77 5.53 1.35 11.10
CA VAL A 77 5.08 0.82 9.82
C VAL A 77 3.60 1.10 9.62
N CYS A 78 3.24 1.63 8.47
CA CYS A 78 1.87 1.86 8.06
C CYS A 78 1.64 1.47 6.60
N LEU A 79 0.39 1.23 6.24
CA LEU A 79 -0.07 1.15 4.87
C LEU A 79 -0.70 2.49 4.50
N ARG A 80 -0.17 3.14 3.47
CA ARG A 80 -0.78 4.31 2.84
C ARG A 80 -1.58 3.86 1.62
N GLY A 81 -2.87 4.20 1.63
CA GLY A 81 -3.82 3.88 0.58
C GLY A 81 -3.66 4.68 -0.71
N PRO A 82 -4.56 4.45 -1.66
CA PRO A 82 -4.58 5.18 -2.92
C PRO A 82 -4.69 6.69 -2.67
N ASP A 83 -3.90 7.45 -3.41
CA ASP A 83 -4.01 8.90 -3.52
C ASP A 83 -4.62 9.21 -4.91
N PRO A 84 -5.95 9.31 -5.01
CA PRO A 84 -6.61 9.56 -6.27
C PRO A 84 -6.21 10.91 -6.89
N ASP A 85 -5.88 11.90 -6.07
CA ASP A 85 -5.52 13.25 -6.51
C ASP A 85 -4.14 13.32 -7.16
N ARG A 86 -3.17 12.53 -6.66
CA ARG A 86 -1.84 12.41 -7.27
C ARG A 86 -1.90 11.86 -8.69
N SER A 87 -2.87 10.99 -8.96
CA SER A 87 -3.12 10.49 -10.32
C SER A 87 -3.77 11.57 -11.21
N ARG A 88 -4.73 12.34 -10.68
CA ARG A 88 -5.44 13.40 -11.43
C ARG A 88 -4.55 14.57 -11.82
N LYS A 89 -3.62 14.97 -10.94
CA LYS A 89 -2.77 16.17 -11.13
C LYS A 89 -1.45 15.90 -11.85
N SER A 90 -1.14 14.64 -12.16
CA SER A 90 0.13 14.28 -12.81
C SER A 90 0.17 14.76 -14.26
N HIS A 91 1.20 15.54 -14.61
CA HIS A 91 1.45 16.00 -15.97
C HIS A 91 1.58 14.85 -16.98
N LYS A 92 1.95 13.65 -16.51
CA LYS A 92 2.06 12.42 -17.31
C LYS A 92 0.72 11.94 -17.89
N PHE A 93 -0.41 12.38 -17.33
CA PHE A 93 -1.74 11.94 -17.75
C PHE A 93 -2.58 13.05 -18.42
N ARG A 94 -1.98 14.21 -18.75
CA ARG A 94 -2.70 15.31 -19.40
C ARG A 94 -3.30 14.97 -20.76
N HIS A 95 -2.57 14.21 -21.58
CA HIS A 95 -3.02 13.84 -22.94
C HIS A 95 -3.88 12.58 -22.97
N ASN A 96 -3.78 11.75 -21.94
CA ASN A 96 -4.54 10.52 -21.80
C ASN A 96 -4.85 10.38 -20.30
N PRO A 97 -6.04 10.80 -19.84
CA PRO A 97 -6.43 10.72 -18.44
C PRO A 97 -6.45 9.28 -17.92
N LEU A 98 -6.04 9.07 -16.67
CA LEU A 98 -6.25 7.79 -15.99
C LEU A 98 -7.73 7.68 -15.62
N ASP A 99 -8.32 6.50 -15.83
CA ASP A 99 -9.59 6.17 -15.18
C ASP A 99 -9.30 5.86 -13.71
N ALA A 100 -9.57 6.83 -12.85
CA ALA A 100 -9.30 6.73 -11.42
C ALA A 100 -10.45 6.07 -10.64
N ALA A 101 -11.58 5.74 -11.28
CA ALA A 101 -12.76 5.22 -10.57
C ALA A 101 -12.46 3.99 -9.68
N PRO A 102 -11.61 3.03 -10.08
CA PRO A 102 -11.25 1.92 -9.19
C PRO A 102 -10.40 2.34 -7.97
N LEU A 103 -9.54 3.37 -8.12
CA LEU A 103 -8.74 3.91 -7.02
C LEU A 103 -9.60 4.77 -6.09
N ASP A 104 -10.54 5.54 -6.64
CA ASP A 104 -11.54 6.31 -5.89
C ASP A 104 -12.41 5.34 -5.06
N ALA A 105 -12.92 4.27 -5.67
CA ALA A 105 -13.73 3.26 -4.98
C ALA A 105 -12.94 2.56 -3.85
N LEU A 106 -11.66 2.28 -4.07
CA LEU A 106 -10.80 1.70 -3.04
C LEU A 106 -10.52 2.71 -1.90
N PHE A 107 -10.28 3.98 -2.22
CA PHE A 107 -10.11 5.04 -1.22
C PHE A 107 -11.36 5.17 -0.35
N GLU A 108 -12.55 5.23 -0.95
CA GLU A 108 -13.81 5.31 -0.23
C GLU A 108 -14.04 4.08 0.65
N ALA A 109 -13.83 2.87 0.11
CA ALA A 109 -13.94 1.64 0.89
C ALA A 109 -13.01 1.63 2.11
N TRP A 110 -11.74 2.01 1.91
CA TRP A 110 -10.78 2.05 3.01
C TRP A 110 -11.09 3.12 4.04
N SER A 111 -11.64 4.26 3.61
CA SER A 111 -12.02 5.36 4.51
C SER A 111 -13.17 5.02 5.44
N LEU A 112 -13.90 3.93 5.18
CA LEU A 112 -14.99 3.45 6.06
C LEU A 112 -14.50 2.63 7.25
N HIS A 113 -13.25 2.15 7.24
CA HIS A 113 -12.69 1.42 8.37
C HIS A 113 -12.41 2.38 9.55
N PRO A 114 -12.82 2.06 10.78
CA PRO A 114 -12.57 2.92 11.95
C PRO A 114 -11.09 3.24 12.20
N GLU A 115 -10.20 2.35 11.77
CA GLU A 115 -8.75 2.45 11.92
C GLU A 115 -8.10 3.34 10.85
N ALA A 116 -8.84 3.70 9.80
CA ALA A 116 -8.33 4.54 8.73
C ALA A 116 -8.05 5.96 9.23
N ARG A 117 -6.80 6.40 9.12
CA ARG A 117 -6.38 7.76 9.47
C ARG A 117 -6.29 8.64 8.24
N PRO A 118 -6.91 9.83 8.22
CA PRO A 118 -6.74 10.77 7.12
C PRO A 118 -5.27 11.20 6.95
N ALA A 119 -4.75 11.09 5.73
CA ALA A 119 -3.37 11.44 5.39
C ALA A 119 -3.35 12.29 4.09
N GLY A 120 -3.83 13.53 4.20
CA GLY A 120 -3.97 14.43 3.05
C GLY A 120 -5.05 13.92 2.09
N HIS A 121 -4.64 13.44 0.92
CA HIS A 121 -5.52 12.86 -0.10
C HIS A 121 -5.58 11.32 -0.07
N ALA A 122 -5.00 10.69 0.96
CA ALA A 122 -5.01 9.25 1.16
C ALA A 122 -5.48 8.91 2.58
N VAL A 123 -5.60 7.61 2.86
CA VAL A 123 -5.80 7.07 4.21
C VAL A 123 -4.63 6.19 4.64
N GLU A 124 -4.37 6.13 5.93
CA GLU A 124 -3.29 5.33 6.52
C GLU A 124 -3.80 4.36 7.57
N PHE A 125 -3.21 3.16 7.58
CA PHE A 125 -3.44 2.13 8.58
C PHE A 125 -2.12 1.83 9.28
N PHE A 126 -2.03 2.08 10.58
CA PHE A 126 -0.82 1.84 11.36
C PHE A 126 -0.80 0.40 11.87
N LEU A 127 0.36 -0.28 11.75
CA LEU A 127 0.50 -1.67 12.14
C LEU A 127 0.09 -1.90 13.60
N GLU A 128 0.51 -1.03 14.51
CA GLU A 128 0.28 -1.16 15.96
C GLU A 128 -1.21 -1.05 16.35
N GLU A 129 -2.02 -0.41 15.52
CA GLU A 129 -3.39 -0.02 15.86
C GLU A 129 -4.45 -0.77 15.06
N THR A 130 -4.09 -1.25 13.87
CA THR A 130 -5.04 -1.87 12.94
C THR A 130 -5.13 -3.37 13.20
N PRO A 131 -6.30 -3.95 13.52
CA PRO A 131 -6.49 -5.39 13.71
C PRO A 131 -6.26 -6.24 12.45
N ASP A 132 -5.96 -7.54 12.62
CA ASP A 132 -5.63 -8.46 11.50
C ASP A 132 -6.79 -8.71 10.53
N ASP A 133 -8.03 -8.69 11.01
CA ASP A 133 -9.24 -8.79 10.18
C ASP A 133 -9.43 -7.55 9.30
N VAL A 134 -9.09 -6.36 9.79
CA VAL A 134 -9.08 -5.12 8.98
C VAL A 134 -8.00 -5.20 7.90
N TRP A 135 -6.79 -5.69 8.22
CA TRP A 135 -5.76 -5.96 7.20
C TRP A 135 -6.23 -6.94 6.13
N ALA A 136 -6.94 -7.99 6.52
CA ALA A 136 -7.50 -8.96 5.58
C ALA A 136 -8.61 -8.35 4.72
N ALA A 137 -9.48 -7.52 5.31
CA ALA A 137 -10.53 -6.79 4.61
C ALA A 137 -9.94 -5.81 3.57
N CYS A 138 -8.98 -4.98 3.97
CA CYS A 138 -8.30 -4.05 3.07
C CYS A 138 -7.67 -4.77 1.86
N LEU A 139 -7.04 -5.93 2.08
CA LEU A 139 -6.50 -6.75 0.99
C LEU A 139 -7.61 -7.28 0.07
N ALA A 140 -8.69 -7.81 0.63
CA ALA A 140 -9.82 -8.31 -0.15
C ALA A 140 -10.47 -7.19 -0.99
N GLU A 141 -10.64 -6.01 -0.42
CA GLU A 141 -11.17 -4.82 -1.09
C GLU A 141 -10.25 -4.38 -2.22
N ALA A 142 -8.92 -4.31 -1.99
CA ALA A 142 -7.96 -4.00 -3.04
C ALA A 142 -8.02 -5.01 -4.20
N LEU A 143 -8.13 -6.31 -3.88
CA LEU A 143 -8.25 -7.35 -4.89
C LEU A 143 -9.58 -7.31 -5.65
N ALA A 144 -10.67 -6.88 -5.00
CA ALA A 144 -11.99 -6.75 -5.62
C ALA A 144 -12.07 -5.52 -6.53
N GLN A 145 -11.62 -4.36 -6.05
CA GLN A 145 -11.71 -3.09 -6.78
C GLN A 145 -10.66 -2.99 -7.90
N LEU A 146 -9.46 -3.51 -7.69
CA LEU A 146 -8.34 -3.46 -8.63
C LEU A 146 -8.08 -4.80 -9.34
N GLY A 147 -9.10 -5.65 -9.42
CA GLY A 147 -9.00 -7.06 -9.82
C GLY A 147 -8.22 -7.38 -11.12
N ALA A 148 -7.76 -8.63 -11.14
CA ALA A 148 -7.12 -9.44 -12.22
C ALA A 148 -6.15 -8.75 -13.22
#